data_AF-A0A7W0XWB6-F1
#
_entry.id   AF-A0A7W0XWB6-F1
#
_cell.length_a   1.000
_cell.length_b   1.000
_cell.length_c   1.000
_cell.angle_alpha   90.00
_cell.angle_beta   90.00
_cell.angle_gamma   90.00
#
_symmetry.space_group_name_H-M   'P 1'
#
loop_
_entity.id
_entity.type
_entity.pdbx_description
1 polymer ?
#
loop_
_entity_poly.entity_id
_entity_poly.type
_entity_poly.pdbx_seq_one_letter_code
_entity_poly.pdbx_strand_id
1 'polypeptide(L)'
;MALLVVVLLLGGAAVAWQRWQGGDTQAVDAPATPNRTSTTVATQHSTQPTAAPPTAGRSRSSPTPSESDDQKAEQLLDACRAKVEAADKTLAAAKVGIGHWSEHVQAQTDFNTGKIDADRLAKIFKRTRNAGPSDVRKYNKAVKAYNTLPDSRDVLAAAPAKLSSAMARCDERSRAQDPVLSAAEDGMHDWAKHLSDMRRSDSGQVHDARGIWIRTWSAAPPHIRAFDRAVARFEAPDC
;
A
#
# COMPACT_ATOMS: atom_id res chain seq x y z
N MET A 1 -47.57 -4.50 -27.75
CA MET A 1 -46.74 -5.61 -27.23
C MET A 1 -45.38 -5.52 -27.90
N ALA A 2 -44.35 -5.08 -27.18
CA ALA A 2 -42.98 -4.98 -27.70
C ALA A 2 -42.22 -6.26 -27.35
N LEU A 3 -41.71 -6.96 -28.37
CA LEU A 3 -40.90 -8.16 -28.23
C LEU A 3 -39.50 -7.78 -27.74
N LEU A 4 -39.12 -8.31 -26.57
CA LEU A 4 -37.78 -8.16 -25.99
C LEU A 4 -36.89 -9.30 -26.54
N VAL A 5 -36.02 -8.97 -27.49
CA VAL A 5 -35.02 -9.92 -28.02
C VAL A 5 -33.83 -9.94 -27.07
N VAL A 6 -33.78 -10.94 -26.19
CA VAL A 6 -32.61 -11.24 -25.36
C VAL A 6 -31.62 -12.04 -26.20
N VAL A 7 -30.61 -11.37 -26.76
CA VAL A 7 -29.50 -12.04 -27.46
C VAL A 7 -28.54 -12.62 -26.42
N LEU A 8 -28.55 -13.95 -26.29
CA LEU A 8 -27.62 -14.74 -25.49
C LEU A 8 -26.20 -14.73 -26.11
N LEU A 9 -25.39 -13.73 -25.75
CA LEU A 9 -23.94 -13.67 -26.06
C LEU A 9 -23.11 -14.57 -25.12
N LEU A 10 -23.50 -15.84 -24.92
CA LEU A 10 -22.77 -16.74 -24.02
C LEU A 10 -21.62 -17.52 -24.67
N GLY A 11 -21.45 -17.43 -26.01
CA GLY A 11 -20.45 -18.23 -26.75
C GLY A 11 -19.07 -17.58 -26.95
N GLY A 12 -18.96 -16.25 -26.95
CA GLY A 12 -17.72 -15.56 -27.37
C GLY A 12 -16.59 -15.55 -26.33
N ALA A 13 -16.93 -15.65 -25.03
CA ALA A 13 -15.94 -15.51 -23.96
C ALA A 13 -15.01 -16.74 -23.82
N ALA A 14 -15.46 -17.93 -24.23
CA ALA A 14 -14.68 -19.16 -24.05
C ALA A 14 -13.48 -19.27 -25.01
N VAL A 15 -13.64 -18.86 -26.27
CA VAL A 15 -12.57 -18.97 -27.29
C VAL A 15 -11.46 -17.93 -27.06
N ALA A 16 -11.81 -16.74 -26.59
CA ALA A 16 -10.83 -15.71 -26.23
C ALA A 16 -9.99 -16.12 -25.01
N TRP A 17 -10.58 -16.83 -24.05
CA TRP A 17 -9.89 -17.29 -22.83
C TRP A 17 -8.79 -18.33 -23.13
N GLN A 18 -9.09 -19.30 -23.99
CA GLN A 18 -8.19 -20.43 -24.28
C GLN A 18 -6.97 -20.02 -25.14
N ARG A 19 -7.10 -18.95 -25.93
CA ARG A 19 -5.98 -18.36 -26.71
C ARG A 19 -5.04 -17.50 -25.84
N TRP A 20 -5.41 -17.18 -24.60
CA TRP A 20 -4.72 -16.19 -23.76
C TRP A 20 -3.74 -16.79 -22.72
N GLN A 21 -3.84 -18.10 -22.43
CA GLN A 21 -2.96 -18.85 -21.53
C GLN A 21 -1.59 -19.24 -22.15
N GLY A 22 -1.40 -19.06 -23.47
CA GLY A 22 -0.20 -19.55 -24.18
C GLY A 22 0.92 -18.53 -24.41
N GLY A 23 1.13 -17.56 -23.51
CA GLY A 23 2.13 -16.50 -23.72
C GLY A 23 3.31 -16.59 -22.76
N ASP A 24 4.49 -16.94 -23.29
CA ASP A 24 5.77 -17.06 -22.60
C ASP A 24 6.04 -15.91 -21.60
N THR A 25 6.12 -16.25 -20.31
CA THR A 25 6.74 -15.39 -19.30
C THR A 25 7.83 -16.16 -18.57
N GLN A 26 9.08 -15.71 -18.79
CA GLN A 26 10.24 -16.13 -18.01
C GLN A 26 9.98 -15.93 -16.52
N ALA A 27 10.22 -16.98 -15.76
CA ALA A 27 10.19 -16.97 -14.31
C ALA A 27 11.25 -15.98 -13.79
N VAL A 28 10.82 -15.06 -12.93
CA VAL A 28 11.71 -14.26 -12.09
C VAL A 28 11.54 -14.76 -10.66
N ASP A 29 12.64 -15.22 -10.08
CA ASP A 29 12.72 -15.85 -8.78
C ASP A 29 12.15 -14.97 -7.66
N ALA A 30 11.32 -15.58 -6.81
CA ALA A 30 10.79 -14.97 -5.61
C ALA A 30 11.84 -15.02 -4.48
N PRO A 31 12.13 -13.92 -3.77
CA PRO A 31 12.93 -13.99 -2.56
C PRO A 31 12.13 -14.58 -1.40
N ALA A 32 12.77 -15.47 -0.66
CA ALA A 32 12.25 -16.16 0.52
C ALA A 32 11.90 -15.18 1.66
N THR A 33 10.76 -15.43 2.31
CA THR A 33 10.34 -14.82 3.57
C THR A 33 11.20 -15.31 4.75
N PRO A 34 11.78 -14.43 5.59
CA PRO A 34 12.36 -14.86 6.85
C PRO A 34 11.29 -15.00 7.94
N ASN A 35 11.30 -16.17 8.59
CA ASN A 35 10.53 -16.48 9.78
C ASN A 35 10.88 -15.52 10.93
N ARG A 36 9.86 -14.93 11.58
CA ARG A 36 10.02 -14.11 12.78
C ARG A 36 9.83 -15.00 14.01
N THR A 37 10.91 -15.27 14.72
CA THR A 37 10.88 -15.92 16.04
C THR A 37 10.54 -14.86 17.08
N SER A 38 9.43 -15.06 17.81
CA SER A 38 9.06 -14.21 18.95
C SER A 38 9.78 -14.70 20.21
N THR A 39 10.63 -13.85 20.81
CA THR A 39 11.24 -14.09 22.12
C THR A 39 10.45 -13.35 23.18
N THR A 40 9.79 -14.11 24.06
CA THR A 40 9.08 -13.59 25.24
C THR A 40 10.08 -13.48 26.38
N VAL A 41 10.32 -12.27 26.91
CA VAL A 41 11.08 -12.07 28.14
C VAL A 41 10.10 -11.67 29.25
N ALA A 42 10.01 -12.53 30.26
CA ALA A 42 9.33 -12.22 31.52
C ALA A 42 10.30 -11.48 32.45
N THR A 43 9.81 -10.49 33.19
CA THR A 43 10.55 -9.90 34.31
C THR A 43 9.60 -9.71 35.48
N GLN A 44 9.93 -10.37 36.60
CA GLN A 44 9.29 -10.24 37.90
C GLN A 44 10.21 -9.49 38.87
N HIS A 45 9.61 -8.68 39.75
CA HIS A 45 9.93 -8.33 41.16
C HIS A 45 9.62 -6.84 41.42
N SER A 46 9.40 -6.33 42.62
CA SER A 46 8.67 -6.71 43.85
C SER A 46 8.85 -5.51 44.81
N THR A 47 7.76 -5.08 45.46
CA THR A 47 7.62 -4.49 46.82
C THR A 47 8.30 -3.16 47.27
N GLN A 48 7.39 -2.24 47.65
CA GLN A 48 7.25 -1.42 48.88
C GLN A 48 7.95 -0.05 49.12
N PRO A 49 7.31 0.83 49.94
CA PRO A 49 7.49 2.28 49.95
C PRO A 49 8.34 2.81 51.12
N THR A 50 8.82 4.05 51.01
CA THR A 50 9.24 4.87 52.17
C THR A 50 9.01 6.36 51.88
N ALA A 51 8.52 7.08 52.89
CA ALA A 51 8.05 8.47 52.86
C ALA A 51 9.18 9.53 52.97
N ALA A 52 8.80 10.78 52.62
CA ALA A 52 9.61 12.01 52.48
C ALA A 52 10.16 12.60 53.81
N PRO A 53 11.08 13.61 53.73
CA PRO A 53 10.67 15.02 53.94
C PRO A 53 11.44 16.06 53.06
N PRO A 54 11.09 17.37 53.12
CA PRO A 54 11.28 18.35 52.03
C PRO A 54 12.50 19.27 52.23
N THR A 55 13.14 19.75 51.15
CA THR A 55 13.97 20.97 51.22
C THR A 55 14.28 21.61 49.86
N ALA A 56 14.26 22.94 49.88
CA ALA A 56 14.98 23.89 49.03
C ALA A 56 14.48 24.10 47.59
N GLY A 57 13.81 25.25 47.40
CA GLY A 57 13.63 25.90 46.11
C GLY A 57 14.99 26.17 45.47
N ARG A 58 15.36 25.29 44.54
CA ARG A 58 16.48 25.49 43.63
C ARG A 58 15.92 26.26 42.44
N SER A 59 16.31 27.53 42.31
CA SER A 59 16.07 28.29 41.08
C SER A 59 16.54 27.45 39.90
N ARG A 60 15.57 26.98 39.11
CA ARG A 60 15.79 26.28 37.84
C ARG A 60 16.38 27.32 36.90
N SER A 61 17.70 27.41 36.85
CA SER A 61 18.36 27.95 35.66
C SER A 61 18.01 27.01 34.53
N SER A 62 17.16 27.47 33.61
CA SER A 62 16.84 26.75 32.38
C SER A 62 18.17 26.41 31.68
N PRO A 63 18.49 25.13 31.45
CA PRO A 63 19.69 24.78 30.72
C PRO A 63 19.61 25.42 29.34
N THR A 64 20.62 26.21 29.00
CA THR A 64 20.77 26.75 27.64
C THR A 64 20.94 25.56 26.70
N PRO A 65 20.18 25.46 25.60
CA PRO A 65 20.34 24.38 24.63
C PRO A 65 21.79 24.32 24.16
N SER A 66 22.38 23.13 24.17
CA SER A 66 23.72 22.94 23.63
C SER A 66 23.63 22.83 22.10
N GLU A 67 24.70 23.19 21.39
CA GLU A 67 24.81 23.00 19.93
C GLU A 67 24.53 21.54 19.52
N SER A 68 24.80 20.58 20.42
CA SER A 68 24.50 19.16 20.22
C SER A 68 23.00 18.83 20.24
N ASP A 69 22.18 19.59 20.96
CA ASP A 69 20.72 19.38 21.03
C ASP A 69 20.04 19.92 19.79
N ASP A 70 20.57 21.02 19.24
CA ASP A 70 20.13 21.62 17.99
C ASP A 70 20.42 20.71 16.79
N GLN A 71 21.60 20.10 16.73
CA GLN A 71 21.95 19.13 15.68
C GLN A 71 21.06 17.88 15.73
N LYS A 72 20.78 17.34 16.92
CA LYS A 72 19.87 16.19 17.07
C LYS A 72 18.46 16.54 16.59
N ALA A 73 17.99 17.74 16.91
CA ALA A 73 16.68 18.21 16.50
C ALA A 73 16.53 18.31 14.98
N GLU A 74 17.57 18.79 14.29
CA GLU A 74 17.60 18.85 12.83
C GLU A 74 17.60 17.44 12.21
N GLN A 75 18.40 16.51 12.75
CA GLN A 75 18.41 15.10 12.33
C GLN A 75 17.03 14.43 12.49
N LEU A 76 16.32 14.76 13.58
CA LEU A 76 14.97 14.29 13.82
C LEU A 76 13.99 14.83 12.76
N LEU A 77 14.05 16.12 12.44
CA LEU A 77 13.22 16.71 11.39
C LEU A 77 13.51 16.10 10.01
N ASP A 78 14.78 15.86 9.69
CA ASP A 78 15.18 15.22 8.44
C ASP A 78 14.69 13.76 8.34
N ALA A 79 14.72 13.02 9.44
CA ALA A 79 14.14 11.67 9.50
C ALA A 79 12.63 11.70 9.26
N CYS A 80 11.93 12.69 9.84
CA CYS A 80 10.50 12.89 9.65
C CYS A 80 10.16 13.20 8.19
N ARG A 81 10.91 14.11 7.55
CA ARG A 81 10.78 14.43 6.12
C ARG A 81 11.04 13.22 5.23
N ALA A 82 12.09 12.46 5.51
CA ALA A 82 12.42 11.25 4.76
C ALA A 82 11.28 10.22 4.84
N LYS A 83 10.65 10.06 6.01
CA LYS A 83 9.51 9.15 6.21
C LYS A 83 8.31 9.55 5.35
N VAL A 84 7.95 10.83 5.40
CA VAL A 84 6.88 11.44 4.59
C VAL A 84 7.14 11.27 3.09
N GLU A 85 8.36 11.55 2.63
CA GLU A 85 8.74 11.42 1.22
C GLU A 85 8.68 9.95 0.76
N ALA A 86 9.08 9.01 1.63
CA ALA A 86 8.98 7.59 1.34
C ALA A 86 7.52 7.10 1.27
N ALA A 87 6.63 7.65 2.11
CA ALA A 87 5.19 7.42 2.00
C ALA A 87 4.63 7.96 0.67
N ASP A 88 5.00 9.17 0.26
CA ASP A 88 4.58 9.75 -1.02
C ASP A 88 5.03 8.89 -2.22
N LYS A 89 6.27 8.39 -2.20
CA LYS A 89 6.78 7.44 -3.20
C LYS A 89 6.00 6.12 -3.20
N THR A 90 5.57 5.65 -2.04
CA THR A 90 4.74 4.44 -1.89
C THR A 90 3.36 4.65 -2.51
N LEU A 91 2.70 5.77 -2.19
CA LEU A 91 1.40 6.15 -2.75
C LEU A 91 1.46 6.37 -4.27
N ALA A 92 2.53 6.97 -4.77
CA ALA A 92 2.74 7.13 -6.21
C ALA A 92 2.87 5.79 -6.93
N ALA A 93 3.62 4.83 -6.37
CA ALA A 93 3.73 3.48 -6.92
C ALA A 93 2.41 2.71 -6.86
N ALA A 94 1.67 2.83 -5.75
CA ALA A 94 0.35 2.24 -5.58
C ALA A 94 -0.65 2.79 -6.60
N LYS A 95 -0.66 4.10 -6.83
CA LYS A 95 -1.55 4.75 -7.82
C LYS A 95 -1.38 4.17 -9.22
N VAL A 96 -0.14 3.88 -9.63
CA VAL A 96 0.13 3.23 -10.92
C VAL A 96 -0.40 1.80 -10.93
N GLY A 97 -0.06 0.99 -9.91
CA GLY A 97 -0.47 -0.42 -9.86
C GLY A 97 -1.99 -0.61 -9.73
N ILE A 98 -2.63 0.12 -8.82
CA ILE A 98 -4.08 0.12 -8.66
C ILE A 98 -4.77 0.70 -9.89
N GLY A 99 -4.17 1.66 -10.58
CA GLY A 99 -4.65 2.16 -11.87
C GLY A 99 -4.73 1.07 -12.94
N HIS A 100 -3.66 0.29 -13.13
CA HIS A 100 -3.69 -0.86 -14.04
C HIS A 100 -4.64 -1.96 -13.58
N TRP A 101 -4.74 -2.18 -12.27
CA TRP A 101 -5.69 -3.15 -11.71
C TRP A 101 -7.15 -2.76 -11.99
N SER A 102 -7.48 -1.50 -11.73
CA SER A 102 -8.78 -0.90 -12.00
C SER A 102 -9.15 -1.00 -13.48
N GLU A 103 -8.22 -0.66 -14.37
CA GLU A 103 -8.45 -0.80 -15.81
C GLU A 103 -8.67 -2.26 -16.23
N HIS A 104 -7.93 -3.21 -15.65
CA HIS A 104 -8.09 -4.64 -15.90
C HIS A 104 -9.48 -5.13 -15.48
N VAL A 105 -9.93 -4.78 -14.27
CA VAL A 105 -11.25 -5.14 -13.73
C VAL A 105 -12.37 -4.48 -14.53
N GLN A 106 -12.23 -3.19 -14.85
CA GLN A 106 -13.24 -2.42 -15.56
C GLN A 106 -13.43 -2.92 -16.99
N ALA A 107 -12.36 -3.35 -17.68
CA ALA A 107 -12.47 -3.89 -19.03
C ALA A 107 -13.38 -5.13 -19.09
N GLN A 108 -13.37 -6.00 -18.07
CA GLN A 108 -14.30 -7.12 -17.99
C GLN A 108 -15.75 -6.65 -17.84
N THR A 109 -15.99 -5.64 -17.00
CA THR A 109 -17.31 -5.04 -16.82
C THR A 109 -17.81 -4.39 -18.12
N ASP A 110 -16.94 -3.67 -18.82
CA ASP A 110 -17.26 -3.02 -20.09
C ASP A 110 -17.55 -4.04 -21.19
N PHE A 111 -16.79 -5.14 -21.24
CA PHE A 111 -17.05 -6.24 -22.16
C PHE A 111 -18.40 -6.90 -21.87
N ASN A 112 -18.67 -7.21 -20.59
CA ASN A 112 -19.94 -7.83 -20.17
C ASN A 112 -21.16 -6.95 -20.47
N THR A 113 -20.97 -5.62 -20.51
CA THR A 113 -22.04 -4.65 -20.84
C THR A 113 -22.06 -4.25 -22.31
N GLY A 114 -21.23 -4.87 -23.16
CA GLY A 114 -21.17 -4.59 -24.59
C GLY A 114 -20.54 -3.25 -24.97
N LYS A 115 -19.88 -2.55 -24.03
CA LYS A 115 -19.19 -1.28 -24.29
C LYS A 115 -17.88 -1.45 -25.05
N ILE A 116 -17.24 -2.61 -24.89
CA ILE A 116 -16.04 -2.99 -25.66
C ILE A 116 -16.22 -4.39 -26.24
N ASP A 117 -15.57 -4.65 -27.36
CA ASP A 117 -15.51 -5.98 -27.98
C ASP A 117 -14.38 -6.85 -27.37
N ALA A 118 -14.32 -8.11 -27.82
CA ALA A 118 -13.33 -9.07 -27.35
C ALA A 118 -11.88 -8.66 -27.71
N ASP A 119 -11.68 -8.01 -28.86
CA ASP A 119 -10.35 -7.57 -29.29
C ASP A 119 -9.81 -6.45 -28.40
N ARG A 120 -10.68 -5.51 -28.02
CA ARG A 120 -10.34 -4.44 -27.10
C ARG A 120 -10.09 -4.98 -25.69
N LEU A 121 -10.93 -5.91 -25.21
CA LEU A 121 -10.71 -6.60 -23.95
C LEU A 121 -9.32 -7.26 -23.91
N ALA A 122 -8.99 -8.06 -24.93
CA ALA A 122 -7.72 -8.77 -25.01
C ALA A 122 -6.51 -7.82 -25.01
N LYS A 123 -6.60 -6.68 -25.70
CA LYS A 123 -5.55 -5.65 -25.71
C LYS A 123 -5.33 -5.04 -24.32
N ILE A 124 -6.41 -4.67 -23.63
CA ILE A 124 -6.34 -4.09 -22.28
C ILE A 124 -5.75 -5.12 -21.31
N PHE A 125 -6.30 -6.34 -21.30
CA PHE A 125 -5.86 -7.43 -20.44
C PHE A 125 -4.38 -7.76 -20.63
N LYS A 126 -3.91 -7.87 -21.88
CA LYS A 126 -2.49 -8.11 -22.18
C LYS A 126 -1.62 -6.99 -21.65
N ARG A 127 -1.96 -5.73 -21.90
CA ARG A 127 -1.16 -4.58 -21.48
C ARG A 127 -1.06 -4.50 -19.96
N THR A 128 -2.19 -4.54 -19.24
CA THR A 128 -2.19 -4.41 -17.77
C THR A 128 -1.55 -5.63 -17.11
N ARG A 129 -1.79 -6.85 -17.60
CA ARG A 129 -1.09 -8.07 -17.13
C ARG A 129 0.43 -7.94 -17.28
N ASN A 130 0.92 -7.44 -18.42
CA ASN A 130 2.35 -7.28 -18.65
C ASN A 130 2.98 -6.20 -17.76
N ALA A 131 2.24 -5.13 -17.46
CA ALA A 131 2.70 -4.08 -16.54
C ALA A 131 2.74 -4.55 -15.08
N GLY A 132 1.76 -5.38 -14.69
CA GLY A 132 1.52 -5.78 -13.30
C GLY A 132 2.75 -6.24 -12.50
N PRO A 133 3.60 -7.15 -13.01
CA PRO A 133 4.82 -7.54 -12.30
C PRO A 133 5.75 -6.37 -11.97
N SER A 134 5.87 -5.39 -12.88
CA SER A 134 6.66 -4.18 -12.60
C SER A 134 5.99 -3.30 -11.56
N ASP A 135 4.67 -3.19 -11.57
CA ASP A 135 3.93 -2.35 -10.61
C ASP A 135 4.11 -2.87 -9.19
N VAL A 136 3.89 -4.18 -8.99
CA VAL A 136 4.07 -4.85 -7.70
C VAL A 136 5.51 -4.72 -7.21
N ARG A 137 6.52 -4.89 -8.07
CA ARG A 137 7.93 -4.70 -7.68
C ARG A 137 8.23 -3.26 -7.23
N LYS A 138 7.73 -2.27 -7.96
CA LYS A 138 7.94 -0.84 -7.62
C LYS A 138 7.27 -0.50 -6.30
N TYR A 139 6.02 -0.95 -6.10
CA TYR A 139 5.29 -0.77 -4.85
C TYR A 139 6.03 -1.43 -3.67
N ASN A 140 6.38 -2.71 -3.77
CA ASN A 140 7.08 -3.42 -2.70
C ASN A 140 8.44 -2.79 -2.36
N LYS A 141 9.17 -2.29 -3.36
CA LYS A 141 10.42 -1.55 -3.15
C LYS A 141 10.16 -0.26 -2.34
N ALA A 142 9.11 0.48 -2.68
CA ALA A 142 8.74 1.71 -1.97
C ALA A 142 8.27 1.42 -0.54
N VAL A 143 7.40 0.43 -0.34
CA VAL A 143 6.98 -0.05 1.00
C VAL A 143 8.18 -0.44 1.85
N LYS A 144 9.14 -1.17 1.27
CA LYS A 144 10.38 -1.54 1.99
C LYS A 144 11.16 -0.31 2.44
N ALA A 145 11.35 0.67 1.55
CA ALA A 145 12.05 1.91 1.89
C ALA A 145 11.31 2.73 2.97
N TYR A 146 9.98 2.80 2.87
CA TYR A 146 9.13 3.44 3.87
C TYR A 146 9.26 2.75 5.24
N ASN A 147 9.20 1.41 5.28
CA ASN A 147 9.24 0.64 6.53
C ASN A 147 10.62 0.60 7.20
N THR A 148 11.71 0.91 6.49
CA THR A 148 13.06 1.00 7.08
C THR A 148 13.30 2.31 7.84
N LEU A 149 12.47 3.32 7.62
CA LEU A 149 12.60 4.63 8.27
C LEU A 149 11.84 4.65 9.61
N PRO A 150 12.37 5.34 10.63
CA PRO A 150 11.71 5.47 11.92
C PRO A 150 10.34 6.13 11.79
N ASP A 151 9.44 5.86 12.73
CA ASP A 151 8.14 6.53 12.79
C ASP A 151 8.34 8.00 13.15
N SER A 152 7.70 8.92 12.41
CA SER A 152 7.75 10.36 12.68
C SER A 152 7.25 10.71 14.09
N ARG A 153 6.37 9.88 14.66
CA ARG A 153 5.80 10.10 16.01
C ARG A 153 6.80 9.84 17.11
N ASP A 154 7.68 8.86 16.94
CA ASP A 154 8.77 8.58 17.89
C ASP A 154 9.76 9.74 17.97
N VAL A 155 9.84 10.52 16.89
CA VAL A 155 10.77 11.63 16.68
C VAL A 155 10.23 12.94 17.30
N LEU A 156 8.91 13.15 17.31
CA LEU A 156 8.26 14.38 17.83
C LEU A 156 8.45 14.63 19.31
N ALA A 157 8.48 13.58 20.13
CA ALA A 157 8.54 13.70 21.58
C ALA A 157 9.86 14.34 22.08
N ALA A 158 10.88 14.42 21.22
CA ALA A 158 12.20 14.94 21.53
C ALA A 158 12.52 16.31 20.88
N ALA A 159 11.57 16.93 20.16
CA ALA A 159 11.84 18.12 19.37
C ALA A 159 11.93 19.41 20.23
N PRO A 160 12.96 20.28 20.05
CA PRO A 160 13.02 21.59 20.66
C PRO A 160 11.93 22.52 20.12
N ALA A 161 11.53 23.51 20.94
CA ALA A 161 10.47 24.47 20.61
C ALA A 161 10.66 25.15 19.24
N LYS A 162 11.91 25.43 18.82
CA LYS A 162 12.23 26.08 17.54
C LYS A 162 11.82 25.27 16.31
N LEU A 163 11.80 23.94 16.39
CA LEU A 163 11.42 23.06 15.28
C LEU A 163 9.99 22.53 15.40
N SER A 164 9.29 22.83 16.50
CA SER A 164 7.97 22.29 16.82
C SER A 164 6.95 22.47 15.69
N SER A 165 6.93 23.62 15.01
CA SER A 165 5.99 23.88 13.91
C SER A 165 6.30 23.05 12.65
N ALA A 166 7.57 22.90 12.27
CA ALA A 166 7.95 22.09 11.11
C ALA A 166 7.69 20.60 11.38
N MET A 167 8.08 20.15 12.57
CA MET A 167 7.79 18.80 13.06
C MET A 167 6.28 18.50 13.09
N ALA A 168 5.47 19.44 13.58
CA ALA A 168 4.01 19.29 13.62
C ALA A 168 3.40 19.13 12.21
N ARG A 169 3.87 19.90 11.21
CA ARG A 169 3.42 19.74 9.82
C ARG A 169 3.78 18.37 9.24
N CYS A 170 4.98 17.89 9.52
CA CYS A 170 5.41 16.56 9.07
C CYS A 170 4.62 15.42 9.73
N ASP A 171 4.31 15.54 11.03
CA ASP A 171 3.44 14.62 11.74
C ASP A 171 2.02 14.62 11.15
N GLU A 172 1.45 15.81 10.96
CA GLU A 172 0.11 15.98 10.38
C GLU A 172 0.02 15.32 9.01
N ARG A 173 1.01 15.55 8.14
CA ARG A 173 1.08 14.91 6.83
C ARG A 173 1.23 13.40 6.93
N SER A 174 2.12 12.90 7.80
CA SER A 174 2.30 11.45 7.99
C SER A 174 1.00 10.78 8.42
N ARG A 175 0.25 11.37 9.36
CA ARG A 175 -1.05 10.85 9.80
C ARG A 175 -2.10 10.89 8.70
N ALA A 176 -2.10 11.94 7.88
CA ALA A 176 -2.98 12.03 6.73
C ALA A 176 -2.67 10.97 5.66
N GLN A 177 -1.41 10.52 5.55
CA GLN A 177 -1.01 9.45 4.62
C GLN A 177 -1.47 8.06 5.09
N ASP A 178 -1.62 7.81 6.40
CA ASP A 178 -1.94 6.48 6.95
C ASP A 178 -3.20 5.82 6.33
N PRO A 179 -4.37 6.49 6.23
CA PRO A 179 -5.55 5.88 5.60
C PRO A 179 -5.35 5.57 4.11
N VAL A 180 -4.54 6.39 3.41
CA VAL A 180 -4.24 6.20 1.99
C VAL A 180 -3.28 5.02 1.79
N LEU A 181 -2.28 4.88 2.66
CA LEU A 181 -1.33 3.76 2.67
C LEU A 181 -2.04 2.44 2.98
N SER A 182 -2.97 2.43 3.94
CA SER A 182 -3.78 1.24 4.24
C SER A 182 -4.65 0.83 3.05
N ALA A 183 -5.36 1.78 2.41
CA ALA A 183 -6.15 1.47 1.22
C ALA A 183 -5.29 1.06 0.01
N ALA A 184 -4.07 1.60 -0.09
CA ALA A 184 -3.09 1.21 -1.10
C ALA A 184 -2.64 -0.24 -0.91
N GLU A 185 -2.41 -0.66 0.34
CA GLU A 185 -2.04 -2.03 0.68
C GLU A 185 -3.10 -3.03 0.23
N ASP A 186 -4.38 -2.79 0.57
CA ASP A 186 -5.48 -3.67 0.16
C ASP A 186 -5.59 -3.79 -1.38
N GLY A 187 -5.57 -2.66 -2.08
CA GLY A 187 -5.68 -2.64 -3.54
C GLY A 187 -4.49 -3.30 -4.25
N MET A 188 -3.27 -3.08 -3.75
CA MET A 188 -2.07 -3.70 -4.29
C MET A 188 -1.96 -5.19 -3.93
N HIS A 189 -2.50 -5.60 -2.77
CA HIS A 189 -2.59 -7.00 -2.38
C HIS A 189 -3.47 -7.79 -3.35
N ASP A 190 -4.66 -7.26 -3.68
CA ASP A 190 -5.56 -7.87 -4.68
C ASP A 190 -4.86 -8.04 -6.02
N TRP A 191 -4.17 -7.00 -6.48
CA TRP A 191 -3.48 -7.03 -7.76
C TRP A 191 -2.34 -8.07 -7.77
N ALA A 192 -1.51 -8.08 -6.74
CA ALA A 192 -0.42 -9.04 -6.60
C ALA A 192 -0.94 -10.48 -6.51
N LYS A 193 -2.03 -10.70 -5.78
CA LYS A 193 -2.68 -12.00 -5.66
C LYS A 193 -3.22 -12.48 -7.01
N HIS A 194 -3.94 -11.64 -7.75
CA HIS A 194 -4.44 -11.98 -9.09
C HIS A 194 -3.32 -12.34 -10.06
N LEU A 195 -2.24 -11.56 -10.09
CA LEU A 195 -1.06 -11.86 -10.91
C LEU A 195 -0.43 -13.22 -10.53
N SER A 196 -0.44 -13.57 -9.24
CA SER A 196 0.03 -14.87 -8.76
C SER A 196 -0.88 -16.01 -9.24
N ASP A 197 -2.19 -15.84 -9.11
CA ASP A 197 -3.16 -16.83 -9.57
C ASP A 197 -3.10 -17.05 -11.09
N MET A 198 -2.87 -15.98 -11.88
CA MET A 198 -2.61 -16.11 -13.32
C MET A 198 -1.37 -16.94 -13.62
N ARG A 199 -0.23 -16.66 -12.98
CA ARG A 199 1.00 -17.47 -13.18
C ARG A 199 0.79 -18.94 -12.81
N ARG A 200 0.09 -19.19 -11.70
CA ARG A 200 -0.23 -20.56 -11.27
C ARG A 200 -1.13 -21.26 -12.29
N SER A 201 -2.13 -20.57 -12.83
CA SER A 201 -2.95 -21.07 -13.94
C SER A 201 -2.12 -21.39 -15.17
N ASP A 202 -1.21 -20.50 -15.58
CA ASP A 202 -0.35 -20.72 -16.75
C ASP A 202 0.57 -21.95 -16.55
N SER A 203 0.96 -22.24 -15.31
CA SER A 203 1.72 -23.44 -14.95
C SER A 203 0.89 -24.71 -14.69
N GLY A 204 -0.43 -24.66 -14.93
CA GLY A 204 -1.34 -25.80 -14.71
C GLY A 204 -1.66 -26.11 -13.24
N GLN A 205 -1.25 -25.25 -12.29
CA GLN A 205 -1.46 -25.42 -10.84
C GLN A 205 -2.84 -24.96 -10.36
N VAL A 206 -3.70 -24.49 -11.27
CA VAL A 206 -5.05 -24.01 -10.97
C VAL A 206 -6.02 -24.69 -11.93
N HIS A 207 -6.95 -25.49 -11.38
CA HIS A 207 -7.95 -26.21 -12.16
C HIS A 207 -9.19 -25.36 -12.52
N ASP A 208 -9.49 -24.31 -11.75
CA ASP A 208 -10.65 -23.42 -11.94
C ASP A 208 -10.21 -21.95 -12.12
N ALA A 209 -9.43 -21.68 -13.17
CA ALA A 209 -8.92 -20.33 -13.42
C ALA A 209 -10.06 -19.32 -13.67
N ARG A 210 -11.13 -19.76 -14.35
CA ARG A 210 -12.30 -18.92 -14.64
C ARG A 210 -13.06 -18.57 -13.37
N GLY A 211 -13.35 -19.53 -12.49
CA GLY A 211 -14.04 -19.25 -11.24
C GLY A 211 -13.21 -18.41 -10.28
N ILE A 212 -11.88 -18.60 -10.24
CA ILE A 212 -10.98 -17.69 -9.51
C ILE A 212 -11.10 -16.27 -10.06
N TRP A 213 -11.02 -16.09 -11.37
CA TRP A 213 -11.16 -14.77 -11.98
C TRP A 213 -12.49 -14.11 -11.65
N ILE A 214 -13.61 -14.83 -11.78
CA ILE A 214 -14.94 -14.28 -11.48
C ILE A 214 -15.00 -13.78 -10.02
N ARG A 215 -14.46 -14.56 -9.06
CA ARG A 215 -14.41 -14.15 -7.65
C ARG A 215 -13.55 -12.91 -7.48
N THR A 216 -12.33 -12.89 -8.02
CA THR A 216 -11.42 -11.75 -7.93
C THR A 216 -12.01 -10.48 -8.56
N TRP A 217 -12.56 -10.57 -9.78
CA TRP A 217 -13.24 -9.46 -10.47
C TRP A 217 -14.39 -8.89 -9.65
N SER A 218 -15.21 -9.75 -9.02
CA SER A 218 -16.33 -9.30 -8.19
C SER A 218 -15.90 -8.63 -6.88
N ALA A 219 -14.77 -9.05 -6.31
CA ALA A 219 -14.27 -8.60 -5.02
C ALA A 219 -13.36 -7.35 -5.09
N ALA A 220 -12.77 -7.05 -6.24
CA ALA A 220 -11.84 -5.94 -6.42
C ALA A 220 -12.44 -4.52 -6.27
N PRO A 221 -13.66 -4.21 -6.76
CA PRO A 221 -14.15 -2.83 -6.80
C PRO A 221 -14.23 -2.12 -5.44
N PRO A 222 -14.61 -2.78 -4.32
CA PRO A 222 -14.52 -2.19 -2.99
C PRO A 222 -13.15 -1.60 -2.63
N HIS A 223 -12.06 -2.35 -2.81
CA HIS A 223 -10.71 -1.90 -2.45
C HIS A 223 -10.20 -0.81 -3.41
N ILE A 224 -10.43 -0.95 -4.72
CA ILE A 224 -10.10 0.10 -5.71
C ILE A 224 -10.79 1.42 -5.33
N ARG A 225 -12.11 1.39 -5.08
CA ARG A 225 -12.85 2.59 -4.69
C ARG A 225 -12.43 3.13 -3.32
N ALA A 226 -11.99 2.27 -2.40
CA ALA A 226 -11.48 2.72 -1.11
C ALA A 226 -10.19 3.53 -1.29
N PHE A 227 -9.27 3.05 -2.11
CA PHE A 227 -8.06 3.79 -2.47
C PHE A 227 -8.38 5.11 -3.20
N ASP A 228 -9.24 5.08 -4.21
CA ASP A 228 -9.63 6.30 -4.95
C ASP A 228 -10.24 7.36 -4.01
N ARG A 229 -11.11 6.94 -3.08
CA ARG A 229 -11.68 7.85 -2.08
C ARG A 229 -10.64 8.37 -1.08
N ALA A 230 -9.70 7.53 -0.67
CA ALA A 230 -8.64 7.95 0.25
C ALA A 230 -7.74 8.99 -0.42
N VAL A 231 -7.32 8.77 -1.67
CA VAL A 231 -6.55 9.73 -2.46
C VAL A 231 -7.33 11.03 -2.69
N ALA A 232 -8.62 10.95 -3.03
CA ALA A 232 -9.44 12.13 -3.28
C ALA A 232 -9.68 12.99 -2.01
N ARG A 233 -9.54 12.40 -0.82
CA ARG A 233 -9.69 13.08 0.48
C ARG A 233 -8.34 13.41 1.12
N PHE A 234 -7.23 13.07 0.46
CA PHE A 234 -5.90 13.30 1.00
C PHE A 234 -5.55 14.78 0.88
N GLU A 235 -5.69 15.48 2.00
CA GLU A 235 -5.30 16.87 2.18
C GLU A 235 -4.35 16.93 3.37
N ALA A 236 -3.16 17.52 3.15
CA ALA A 236 -2.12 17.60 4.16
C ALA A 236 -1.21 18.80 3.87
N PRO A 237 -0.63 19.44 4.90
CA PRO A 237 0.39 20.46 4.70
C PRO A 237 1.65 19.87 4.07
N ASP A 238 2.51 20.74 3.54
CA ASP A 238 3.86 20.36 3.17
C ASP A 238 4.75 20.19 4.41
N CYS A 239 5.69 19.25 4.29
CA CYS A 239 6.78 18.94 5.19
C CYS A 239 8.11 19.13 4.42
#